data_AF-A0A3B8M5X1-F1
#
_entry.id   AF-A0A3B8M5X1-F1
#
_cell.length_a   1.000
_cell.length_b   1.000
_cell.length_c   1.000
_cell.angle_alpha   90.00
_cell.angle_beta   90.00
_cell.angle_gamma   90.00
#
_symmetry.space_group_name_H-M   'P 1'
#
loop_
_entity.id
_entity.type
_entity.pdbx_description
1 polymer ?
#
loop_
_entity_poly.entity_id
_entity_poly.type
_entity_poly.pdbx_seq_one_letter_code
_entity_poly.pdbx_strand_id
1 'polypeptide(L)'
;MPHLTAASLMCLADDRALDDAPLLRLAAGGFRDMTRIAAGQPEIWLDICNENRDAIVSVLDEFADRIDQIRSIVANSDRSGLVELLSQARRARTNLPSRYVRPQDLIEVRIPIPDRKGQIASITMLAADCDVNVADIEVAHSTEGAQGVLVLVVARAEVQRFLAILAGQGYRPTTRELA
;
A
#
# COMPACT_ATOMS: atom_id res chain seq x y z
N MET A 1 8.22 6.24 -14.76
CA MET A 1 8.76 6.97 -13.59
C MET A 1 8.91 6.09 -12.33
N PRO A 2 7.88 5.41 -11.78
CA PRO A 2 8.01 4.74 -10.47
C PRO A 2 9.20 3.77 -10.36
N HIS A 3 9.49 3.01 -11.43
CA HIS A 3 10.64 2.10 -11.47
C HIS A 3 11.98 2.82 -11.34
N LEU A 4 12.18 3.92 -12.07
CA LEU A 4 13.42 4.70 -12.03
C LEU A 4 13.63 5.36 -10.65
N THR A 5 12.55 5.82 -10.01
CA THR A 5 12.60 6.35 -8.64
C THR A 5 12.96 5.26 -7.63
N ALA A 6 12.35 4.08 -7.73
CA ALA A 6 12.67 2.93 -6.88
C ALA A 6 14.13 2.48 -7.07
N ALA A 7 14.61 2.44 -8.31
CA ALA A 7 15.99 2.11 -8.63
C ALA A 7 16.96 3.15 -8.05
N SER A 8 16.70 4.45 -8.24
CA SER A 8 17.52 5.52 -7.68
C SER A 8 17.60 5.45 -6.15
N LEU A 9 16.47 5.21 -5.47
CA LEU A 9 16.44 5.07 -4.01
C LEU A 9 17.23 3.83 -3.53
N MET A 10 17.15 2.71 -4.25
CA MET A 10 17.90 1.50 -3.93
C MET A 10 19.40 1.69 -4.15
N CYS A 11 19.82 2.32 -5.26
CA CYS A 11 21.22 2.65 -5.51
C CYS A 11 21.78 3.58 -4.43
N LEU A 12 21.05 4.63 -4.05
CA LEU A 12 21.46 5.52 -2.97
C LEU A 12 21.66 4.77 -1.64
N ALA A 13 20.79 3.80 -1.34
CA ALA A 13 20.94 2.98 -0.14
C ALA A 13 22.14 2.02 -0.22
N ASP A 14 22.38 1.42 -1.38
CA ASP A 14 23.52 0.53 -1.63
C ASP A 14 24.87 1.28 -1.52
N ASP A 15 24.96 2.46 -2.14
CA ASP A 15 26.13 3.34 -2.07
C ASP A 15 26.49 3.69 -0.62
N ARG A 16 25.48 3.89 0.24
CA ARG A 16 25.65 4.21 1.67
C ARG A 16 25.92 2.99 2.54
N ALA A 17 25.49 1.81 2.12
CA ALA A 17 25.71 0.56 2.84
C ALA A 17 27.20 0.14 2.82
N LEU A 18 27.95 0.59 1.82
CA LEU A 18 29.40 0.43 1.75
C LEU A 18 30.12 1.13 2.92
N ASP A 19 29.53 2.19 3.48
CA ASP A 19 30.06 2.93 4.63
C ASP A 19 29.54 2.39 5.98
N ASP A 20 28.36 1.76 6.03
CA ASP A 20 27.74 1.23 7.26
C ASP A 20 26.79 0.04 6.97
N ALA A 21 27.37 -1.17 6.87
CA ALA A 21 26.69 -2.41 6.50
C ALA A 21 25.40 -2.81 7.27
N PRO A 22 25.14 -2.37 8.53
CA PRO A 22 23.89 -2.65 9.24
C PRO A 22 22.66 -1.91 8.67
N LEU A 23 22.83 -0.84 7.88
CA LEU A 23 21.72 0.00 7.41
C LEU A 23 20.72 -0.76 6.51
N LEU A 24 21.20 -1.61 5.60
CA LEU A 24 20.31 -2.42 4.74
C LEU A 24 19.58 -3.53 5.51
N ARG A 25 20.14 -3.98 6.63
CA ARG A 25 19.50 -4.96 7.52
C ARG A 25 18.41 -4.33 8.39
N LEU A 26 18.56 -3.04 8.71
CA LEU A 26 17.60 -2.23 9.47
C LEU A 26 16.55 -1.53 8.58
N ALA A 27 16.72 -1.56 7.25
CA ALA A 27 15.74 -1.13 6.29
C ALA A 27 14.48 -2.03 6.37
N ALA A 28 13.62 -1.67 7.33
CA ALA A 28 12.36 -2.30 7.67
C ALA A 28 11.45 -2.47 6.44
N GLY A 29 10.48 -3.39 6.54
CA GLY A 29 9.61 -3.85 5.43
C GLY A 29 9.11 -2.75 4.47
N GLY A 30 8.80 -1.55 4.97
CA GLY A 30 8.37 -0.42 4.13
C GLY A 30 9.39 0.04 3.08
N PHE A 31 10.69 -0.02 3.36
CA PHE A 31 11.72 0.28 2.35
C PHE A 31 11.73 -0.79 1.25
N ARG A 32 11.73 -2.07 1.65
CA ARG A 32 11.67 -3.21 0.71
C ARG A 32 10.43 -3.17 -0.17
N ASP A 33 9.28 -2.79 0.38
CA ASP A 33 8.04 -2.68 -0.39
C ASP A 33 8.08 -1.52 -1.40
N MET A 34 8.64 -0.37 -0.99
CA MET A 34 8.80 0.80 -1.85
C MET A 34 9.77 0.54 -3.01
N THR A 35 10.86 -0.19 -2.75
CA THR A 35 11.88 -0.50 -3.76
C THR A 35 11.66 -1.84 -4.47
N ARG A 36 10.59 -2.58 -4.16
CA ARG A 36 10.31 -3.92 -4.73
C ARG A 36 10.39 -3.96 -6.26
N ILE A 37 9.91 -2.92 -6.93
CA ILE A 37 9.89 -2.88 -8.40
C ILE A 37 11.28 -2.66 -9.02
N ALA A 38 12.27 -2.19 -8.26
CA ALA A 38 13.64 -2.00 -8.74
C ALA A 38 14.36 -3.33 -9.06
N ALA A 39 13.83 -4.46 -8.59
CA ALA A 39 14.33 -5.79 -8.92
C ALA A 39 13.87 -6.29 -10.31
N GLY A 40 13.27 -5.43 -11.14
CA GLY A 40 12.88 -5.75 -12.51
C GLY A 40 14.08 -6.01 -13.42
N GLN A 41 13.86 -6.79 -14.50
CA GLN A 41 14.90 -7.09 -15.49
C GLN A 41 15.31 -5.81 -16.25
N PRO A 42 16.59 -5.39 -16.21
CA PRO A 42 17.03 -4.12 -16.81
C PRO A 42 16.73 -4.03 -18.30
N GLU A 43 16.83 -5.14 -19.04
CA GLU A 43 16.69 -5.19 -20.50
C GLU A 43 15.33 -4.66 -20.97
N ILE A 44 14.26 -4.97 -20.23
CA ILE A 44 12.90 -4.52 -20.56
C ILE A 44 12.75 -3.00 -20.39
N TRP A 45 13.47 -2.42 -19.44
CA TRP A 45 13.37 -0.98 -19.15
C TRP A 45 14.15 -0.12 -20.13
N LEU A 46 15.14 -0.66 -20.83
CA LEU A 46 15.91 0.07 -21.84
C LEU A 46 15.00 0.52 -22.99
N ASP A 47 14.19 -0.41 -23.53
CA ASP A 47 13.28 -0.10 -24.64
C ASP A 47 12.20 0.90 -24.21
N ILE A 48 11.59 0.69 -23.04
CA ILE A 48 10.58 1.61 -22.47
C ILE A 48 11.15 3.03 -22.30
N CYS A 49 12.38 3.14 -21.79
CA CYS A 49 13.06 4.41 -21.58
C CYS A 49 13.40 5.09 -22.91
N ASN A 50 13.79 4.32 -23.92
CA ASN A 50 14.10 4.86 -25.23
C ASN A 50 12.84 5.37 -25.95
N GLU A 51 11.75 4.60 -25.94
CA GLU A 51 10.49 4.95 -26.60
C GLU A 51 9.78 6.14 -25.94
N ASN A 52 9.87 6.27 -24.61
CA ASN A 52 9.17 7.32 -23.86
C ASN A 52 10.12 8.39 -23.30
N ARG A 53 11.32 8.53 -23.88
CA ARG A 53 12.40 9.36 -23.33
C ARG A 53 11.96 10.75 -22.92
N ASP A 54 11.34 11.50 -23.83
CA ASP A 54 11.04 12.92 -23.61
C ASP A 54 9.99 13.08 -22.49
N ALA A 55 8.99 12.19 -22.43
CA ALA A 55 8.01 12.16 -21.35
C ALA A 55 8.64 11.75 -20.02
N ILE A 56 9.57 10.79 -20.03
CA ILE A 56 10.29 10.35 -18.83
C ILE A 56 11.14 11.48 -18.27
N VAL A 57 11.91 12.17 -19.11
CA VAL A 57 12.74 13.31 -18.72
C VAL A 57 11.87 14.40 -18.10
N SER A 58 10.79 14.80 -18.78
CA SER A 58 9.86 15.82 -18.24
C SER A 58 9.33 15.47 -16.86
N VAL A 59 8.96 14.21 -16.62
CA VAL A 59 8.45 13.78 -15.31
C VAL A 59 9.57 13.66 -14.27
N LEU A 60 10.79 13.32 -14.67
CA LEU A 60 11.95 13.32 -13.78
C LEU A 60 12.32 14.72 -13.32
N ASP A 61 12.26 15.71 -14.22
CA ASP A 61 12.49 17.12 -13.89
C ASP A 61 11.45 17.61 -12.88
N GLU A 62 10.17 17.37 -13.15
CA GLU A 62 9.10 17.67 -12.19
C GLU A 62 9.32 16.98 -10.84
N PHE A 63 9.76 15.72 -10.86
CA PHE A 63 10.01 14.98 -9.62
C PHE A 63 11.18 15.57 -8.83
N ALA A 64 12.27 15.96 -9.51
CA ALA A 64 13.41 16.63 -8.90
C ALA A 64 12.98 17.94 -8.23
N ASP A 65 12.17 18.76 -8.91
CA ASP A 65 11.62 20.00 -8.34
C ASP A 65 10.79 19.73 -7.06
N ARG A 66 9.99 18.66 -7.04
CA ARG A 66 9.24 18.25 -5.83
C ARG A 66 10.17 17.85 -4.69
N ILE A 67 11.26 17.13 -4.98
CA ILE A 67 12.25 16.75 -3.97
C ILE A 67 12.95 17.99 -3.40
N ASP A 68 13.28 18.98 -4.23
CA ASP A 68 13.89 20.23 -3.78
C ASP A 68 12.95 21.07 -2.90
N GLN A 69 11.65 21.08 -3.21
CA GLN A 69 10.63 21.68 -2.34
C GLN A 69 10.59 20.98 -0.98
N ILE A 70 10.54 19.64 -0.95
CA ILE A 70 10.56 18.85 0.28
C ILE A 70 11.82 19.14 1.10
N ARG A 71 12.99 19.14 0.45
CA ARG A 71 14.27 19.48 1.07
C ARG A 71 14.21 20.86 1.73
N SER A 72 13.64 21.85 1.05
CA SER A 72 13.55 23.22 1.54
C SER A 72 12.62 23.34 2.77
N ILE A 73 11.47 22.67 2.74
CA ILE A 73 10.54 22.59 3.88
C ILE A 73 11.26 22.00 5.11
N VAL A 74 11.98 20.90 4.93
CA VAL A 74 12.73 20.23 6.01
C VAL A 74 13.88 21.09 6.51
N ALA A 75 14.69 21.65 5.62
CA ALA A 75 15.85 22.48 5.98
C ALA A 75 15.45 23.74 6.78
N ASN A 76 14.29 24.31 6.46
CA ASN A 76 13.75 25.48 7.16
C ASN A 76 12.94 25.12 8.42
N SER A 77 12.82 23.84 8.77
CA SER A 77 11.96 23.37 9.86
C SER A 77 10.51 23.86 9.75
N ASP A 78 10.01 24.01 8.51
CA ASP A 78 8.64 24.47 8.23
C ASP A 78 7.62 23.36 8.54
N ARG A 79 7.16 23.36 9.78
CA ARG A 79 6.19 22.37 10.28
C ARG A 79 4.85 22.45 9.55
N SER A 80 4.40 23.65 9.20
CA SER A 80 3.15 23.85 8.46
C SER A 80 3.22 23.24 7.07
N GLY A 81 4.26 23.57 6.30
CA GLY A 81 4.45 23.04 4.96
C GLY A 81 4.59 21.52 4.96
N LEU A 82 5.27 20.96 5.96
CA LEU A 82 5.40 19.50 6.09
C LEU A 82 4.04 18.81 6.35
N VAL A 83 3.20 19.39 7.22
CA VAL A 83 1.85 18.85 7.49
C VAL A 83 0.97 18.91 6.23
N GLU A 84 1.03 20.01 5.49
CA GLU A 84 0.27 20.17 4.26
C GLU A 84 0.68 19.13 3.22
N LEU A 85 1.99 18.97 2.99
CA LEU A 85 2.55 18.01 2.04
C LEU A 85 2.15 16.56 2.38
N LEU A 86 2.32 16.15 3.65
CA LEU A 86 1.96 14.79 4.09
C LEU A 86 0.44 14.56 4.00
N SER A 87 -0.37 15.58 4.28
CA SER A 87 -1.82 15.50 4.17
C SER A 87 -2.29 15.38 2.72
N GLN A 88 -1.66 16.13 1.81
CA GLN A 88 -1.92 16.03 0.37
C GLN A 88 -1.57 14.64 -0.15
N ALA A 89 -0.39 14.11 0.21
CA ALA A 89 0.03 12.77 -0.18
C ALA A 89 -0.96 11.70 0.33
N ARG A 90 -1.39 11.79 1.59
CA ARG A 90 -2.40 10.89 2.17
C ARG A 90 -3.73 10.94 1.41
N ARG A 91 -4.24 12.14 1.11
CA ARG A 91 -5.50 12.30 0.36
C ARG A 91 -5.38 11.70 -1.03
N ALA A 92 -4.32 12.03 -1.77
CA ALA A 92 -4.08 11.49 -3.11
C ALA A 92 -4.03 9.95 -3.12
N ARG A 93 -3.33 9.35 -2.15
CA ARG A 93 -3.24 7.90 -1.99
C ARG A 93 -4.57 7.23 -1.67
N THR A 94 -5.39 7.88 -0.84
CA THR A 94 -6.71 7.37 -0.42
C THR A 94 -7.73 7.46 -1.54
N ASN A 95 -7.57 8.43 -2.44
CA ASN A 95 -8.46 8.66 -3.58
C ASN A 95 -8.01 7.95 -4.87
N LEU A 96 -6.97 7.10 -4.80
CA LEU A 96 -6.62 6.28 -5.96
C LEU A 96 -7.82 5.41 -6.33
N PRO A 97 -8.19 5.34 -7.63
CA PRO A 97 -9.33 4.55 -8.04
C PRO A 97 -9.15 3.11 -7.58
N SER A 98 -10.19 2.54 -6.98
CA SER A 98 -10.16 1.14 -6.57
C SER A 98 -9.92 0.26 -7.80
N ARG A 99 -9.27 -0.90 -7.63
CA ARG A 99 -9.01 -1.86 -8.71
C ARG A 99 -10.29 -2.46 -9.33
N TYR A 100 -11.46 -2.05 -8.84
CA TYR A 100 -12.74 -2.66 -9.15
C TYR A 100 -13.53 -1.82 -10.13
N VAL A 101 -14.08 -2.50 -11.16
CA VAL A 101 -14.84 -1.89 -12.26
C VAL A 101 -16.14 -1.22 -11.79
N ARG A 102 -16.68 -1.66 -10.63
CA ARG A 102 -17.89 -1.10 -10.00
C ARG A 102 -17.73 -1.05 -8.48
N PRO A 103 -17.07 -0.01 -7.93
CA PRO A 103 -16.83 0.12 -6.50
C PRO A 103 -18.13 0.11 -5.68
N GLN A 104 -19.22 0.66 -6.24
CA GLN A 104 -20.53 0.72 -5.59
C GLN A 104 -21.14 -0.66 -5.28
N ASP A 105 -20.77 -1.68 -6.04
CA ASP A 105 -21.27 -3.05 -5.89
C ASP A 105 -20.46 -3.84 -4.83
N LEU A 106 -19.40 -3.23 -4.30
CA LEU A 106 -18.49 -3.85 -3.36
C LEU A 106 -18.50 -3.09 -2.03
N ILE A 107 -18.08 -3.79 -0.97
CA ILE A 107 -17.97 -3.24 0.38
C ILE A 107 -16.77 -3.86 1.08
N GLU A 108 -16.07 -3.04 1.84
CA GLU A 108 -14.93 -3.48 2.65
C GLU A 108 -15.44 -4.02 3.98
N VAL A 109 -15.06 -5.25 4.34
CA VAL A 109 -15.33 -5.90 5.61
C VAL A 109 -14.03 -6.01 6.39
N ARG A 110 -13.96 -5.32 7.53
CA ARG A 110 -12.79 -5.25 8.39
C ARG A 110 -13.00 -6.13 9.59
N ILE A 111 -12.16 -7.14 9.76
CA ILE A 111 -12.31 -8.21 10.74
C ILE A 111 -11.09 -8.18 11.66
N PRO A 112 -11.23 -7.69 12.91
CA PRO A 112 -10.18 -7.82 13.89
C PRO A 112 -9.89 -9.30 14.15
N ILE A 113 -8.62 -9.69 13.99
CA ILE A 113 -8.16 -11.07 14.19
C ILE A 113 -7.05 -11.12 15.25
N PRO A 114 -7.08 -12.13 16.14
CA PRO A 114 -5.96 -12.38 17.03
C PRO A 114 -4.75 -12.87 16.20
N ASP A 115 -3.54 -12.53 16.63
CA ASP A 115 -2.32 -13.04 16.01
C ASP A 115 -2.07 -14.50 16.43
N ARG A 116 -2.83 -15.41 15.82
CA ARG A 116 -2.78 -16.86 16.06
C ARG A 116 -2.89 -17.61 14.73
N LYS A 117 -2.27 -18.79 14.68
CA LYS A 117 -2.30 -19.66 13.51
C LYS A 117 -3.73 -19.99 13.11
N GLY A 118 -4.00 -19.96 11.80
CA GLY A 118 -5.26 -20.41 11.21
C GLY A 118 -6.38 -19.37 11.10
N GLN A 119 -6.26 -18.16 11.67
CA GLN A 119 -7.35 -17.17 11.64
C GLN A 119 -7.77 -16.75 10.23
N ILE A 120 -6.80 -16.46 9.36
CA ILE A 120 -7.06 -16.09 7.96
C ILE A 120 -7.72 -17.26 7.22
N ALA A 121 -7.24 -18.49 7.45
CA ALA A 121 -7.82 -19.69 6.84
C ALA A 121 -9.26 -19.90 7.29
N SER A 122 -9.55 -19.77 8.59
CA SER A 122 -10.92 -19.89 9.12
C SER A 122 -11.87 -18.87 8.47
N ILE A 123 -11.46 -17.61 8.35
CA ILE A 123 -12.32 -16.58 7.77
C ILE A 123 -12.53 -16.80 6.27
N THR A 124 -11.49 -17.16 5.52
CA THR A 124 -11.60 -17.42 4.08
C THR A 124 -12.40 -18.68 3.78
N MET A 125 -12.29 -19.72 4.62
CA MET A 125 -13.17 -20.90 4.56
C MET A 125 -14.62 -20.52 4.85
N LEU A 126 -14.89 -19.69 5.86
CA LEU A 126 -16.25 -19.21 6.13
C LEU A 126 -16.83 -18.44 4.94
N ALA A 127 -16.03 -17.61 4.26
CA ALA A 127 -16.47 -16.94 3.05
C ALA A 127 -16.85 -17.94 1.95
N ALA A 128 -16.01 -18.96 1.73
CA ALA A 128 -16.24 -20.01 0.73
C ALA A 128 -17.49 -20.87 1.05
N ASP A 129 -17.63 -21.33 2.29
CA ASP A 129 -18.77 -22.15 2.74
C ASP A 129 -20.11 -21.41 2.59
N CYS A 130 -20.05 -20.08 2.58
CA CYS A 130 -21.20 -19.22 2.44
C CYS A 130 -21.39 -18.72 1.02
N ASP A 131 -20.60 -19.16 0.04
CA ASP A 131 -20.64 -18.69 -1.35
C ASP A 131 -20.52 -17.16 -1.42
N VAL A 132 -19.56 -16.60 -0.68
CA VAL A 132 -19.21 -15.18 -0.69
C VAL A 132 -17.91 -15.03 -1.48
N ASN A 133 -17.98 -14.28 -2.58
CA ASN A 133 -16.79 -14.06 -3.41
C ASN A 133 -15.90 -12.96 -2.82
N VAL A 134 -14.64 -13.28 -2.56
CA VAL A 134 -13.66 -12.35 -1.99
C VAL A 134 -12.83 -11.73 -3.11
N ALA A 135 -13.07 -10.46 -3.38
CA ALA A 135 -12.45 -9.69 -4.47
C ALA A 135 -11.09 -9.09 -4.10
N ASP A 136 -10.84 -8.81 -2.81
CA ASP A 136 -9.52 -8.47 -2.26
C ASP A 136 -9.33 -9.09 -0.89
N ILE A 137 -8.06 -9.30 -0.54
CA ILE A 137 -7.63 -9.67 0.80
C ILE A 137 -6.42 -8.83 1.17
N GLU A 138 -6.53 -8.06 2.24
CA GLU A 138 -5.43 -7.32 2.84
C GLU A 138 -5.31 -7.63 4.33
N VAL A 139 -4.09 -7.76 4.84
CA VAL A 139 -3.83 -7.84 6.28
C VAL A 139 -3.21 -6.52 6.72
N ALA A 140 -4.01 -5.71 7.42
CA ALA A 140 -3.56 -4.45 7.97
C ALA A 140 -3.13 -4.62 9.43
N HIS A 141 -2.07 -3.91 9.83
CA HIS A 141 -1.63 -3.84 11.23
C HIS A 141 -2.29 -2.62 11.89
N SER A 142 -2.90 -2.82 13.06
CA SER A 142 -3.41 -1.69 13.85
C SER A 142 -2.23 -0.87 14.37
N THR A 143 -2.26 0.45 14.18
CA THR A 143 -1.26 1.36 14.73
C THR A 143 -1.37 1.53 16.26
N GLU A 144 -2.50 1.08 16.86
CA GLU A 144 -2.82 1.32 18.28
C GLU A 144 -3.20 0.03 19.05
N GLY A 145 -2.95 -1.17 18.51
CA GLY A 145 -3.29 -2.41 19.20
C GLY A 145 -2.53 -3.65 18.73
N ALA A 146 -2.46 -4.67 19.59
CA ALA A 146 -1.79 -5.95 19.33
C ALA A 146 -2.58 -6.92 18.43
N GLN A 147 -3.59 -6.43 17.71
CA GLN A 147 -4.47 -7.25 16.86
C GLN A 147 -4.33 -6.82 15.40
N GLY A 148 -4.13 -7.80 14.52
CA GLY A 148 -4.21 -7.60 13.07
C GLY A 148 -5.66 -7.38 12.66
N VAL A 149 -5.86 -6.69 11.53
CA VAL A 149 -7.18 -6.55 10.92
C VAL A 149 -7.11 -7.19 9.54
N LEU A 150 -7.89 -8.24 9.34
CA LEU A 150 -8.11 -8.81 8.02
C LEU A 150 -9.18 -7.96 7.32
N VAL A 151 -8.83 -7.42 6.16
CA VAL A 151 -9.71 -6.60 5.34
C VAL A 151 -10.06 -7.41 4.12
N LEU A 152 -11.35 -7.67 3.93
CA LEU A 152 -11.88 -8.39 2.77
C LEU A 152 -12.77 -7.45 1.96
N VAL A 153 -12.61 -7.44 0.65
CA VAL A 153 -13.56 -6.76 -0.24
C VAL A 153 -14.49 -7.79 -0.83
N VAL A 154 -15.80 -7.62 -0.62
CA VAL A 154 -16.83 -8.57 -1.06
C VAL A 154 -18.00 -7.84 -1.73
N ALA A 155 -18.86 -8.59 -2.42
CA ALA A 155 -20.07 -8.01 -3.00
C ALA A 155 -21.01 -7.48 -1.91
N ARG A 156 -21.54 -6.27 -2.10
CA ARG A 156 -22.50 -5.64 -1.19
C ARG A 156 -23.73 -6.52 -0.95
N ALA A 157 -24.19 -7.21 -1.99
CA ALA A 157 -25.35 -8.11 -1.90
C ALA A 157 -25.13 -9.26 -0.90
N GLU A 158 -23.88 -9.66 -0.66
CA GLU A 158 -23.52 -10.82 0.15
C GLU A 158 -23.10 -10.44 1.58
N VAL A 159 -22.87 -9.15 1.85
CA VAL A 159 -22.24 -8.67 3.09
C VAL A 159 -23.05 -9.01 4.34
N GLN A 160 -24.37 -8.86 4.31
CA GLN A 160 -25.22 -9.09 5.49
C GLN A 160 -25.16 -10.53 5.96
N ARG A 161 -25.20 -11.49 5.01
CA ARG A 161 -25.03 -12.91 5.27
C ARG A 161 -23.66 -13.18 5.89
N PHE A 162 -22.62 -12.60 5.30
CA PHE A 162 -21.25 -12.83 5.76
C PHE A 162 -20.99 -12.27 7.17
N LEU A 163 -21.46 -11.06 7.47
CA LEU A 163 -21.35 -10.44 8.80
C LEU A 163 -22.04 -11.28 9.88
N ALA A 164 -23.24 -11.80 9.61
CA ALA A 164 -23.97 -12.63 10.56
C ALA A 164 -23.20 -13.89 10.93
N ILE A 165 -22.54 -14.51 9.95
CA ILE A 165 -21.79 -15.75 10.14
C ILE A 165 -20.47 -15.50 10.87
N LEU A 166 -19.76 -14.43 10.51
CA LEU A 166 -18.57 -13.97 11.24
C LEU A 166 -18.90 -13.66 12.71
N ALA A 167 -20.01 -12.97 12.97
CA ALA A 167 -20.47 -12.70 14.33
C ALA A 167 -20.83 -13.98 15.10
N GLY A 168 -21.47 -14.95 14.43
CA GLY A 168 -21.76 -16.27 15.00
C GLY A 168 -20.51 -17.07 15.39
N GLN A 169 -19.39 -16.81 14.73
CA GLN A 169 -18.07 -17.41 15.03
C GLN A 169 -17.24 -16.57 16.02
N GLY A 170 -17.82 -15.52 16.60
CA GLY A 170 -17.18 -14.68 17.62
C GLY A 170 -16.31 -13.55 17.10
N TYR A 171 -16.26 -13.32 15.78
CA TYR A 171 -15.59 -12.15 15.21
C TYR A 171 -16.45 -10.89 15.38
N ARG A 172 -15.81 -9.72 15.35
CA ARG A 172 -16.48 -8.41 15.42
C ARG A 172 -16.21 -7.58 14.16
N PRO A 173 -16.79 -7.96 13.01
CA PRO A 173 -16.53 -7.27 11.76
C PRO A 173 -17.18 -5.88 11.74
N THR A 174 -16.53 -4.93 11.07
CA THR A 174 -17.10 -3.63 10.69
C THR A 174 -17.05 -3.46 9.17
N THR A 175 -17.92 -2.61 8.61
CA THR A 175 -17.95 -2.36 7.17
C THR A 175 -17.55 -0.94 6.82
N ARG A 176 -16.97 -0.76 5.64
CA ARG A 176 -16.66 0.54 5.06
C ARG A 176 -16.99 0.56 3.58
N GLU A 177 -17.58 1.67 3.14
CA GLU A 177 -17.85 1.95 1.73
C GLU A 177 -16.55 2.17 0.94
N LEU A 178 -16.45 1.57 -0.25
CA LEU A 178 -15.39 1.88 -1.21
C LEU A 178 -15.78 3.17 -1.93
N ALA A 179 -15.02 4.24 -1.72
CA ALA A 179 -15.24 5.54 -2.34
C ALA A 179 -14.95 5.53 -3.84
#